data_AF-A0A7V4UBG8-F1
#
_entry.id   AF-A0A7V4UBG8-F1
#
_cell.length_a   1.000
_cell.length_b   1.000
_cell.length_c   1.000
_cell.angle_alpha   90.00
_cell.angle_beta   90.00
_cell.angle_gamma   90.00
#
_symmetry.space_group_name_H-M   'P 1'
#
loop_
_entity.id
_entity.type
_entity.pdbx_description
1 polymer ?
#
loop_
_entity_poly.entity_id
_entity_poly.type
_entity_poly.pdbx_seq_one_letter_code
_entity_poly.pdbx_strand_id
1 'polypeptide(L)'
;MPKPTHIDPARISKLASYGLTNAEIADFLGISEATLKRRAQAALSTGRSQLKLRLRKKQIAVALKGNVSMLIWLGKVYLGQRESAEGQADDHLPRIVEAVVEPTQQRRQQA
;
A
#
# COMPACT_ATOMS: atom_id res chain seq x y z
N MET A 1 0.38 28.18 -31.43
CA MET A 1 1.13 28.64 -30.24
C MET A 1 2.62 28.64 -30.55
N PRO A 2 3.37 29.69 -30.20
CA PRO A 2 4.82 29.72 -30.38
C PRO A 2 5.47 28.59 -29.59
N LYS A 3 6.46 27.90 -30.21
CA LYS A 3 7.19 26.84 -29.53
C LYS A 3 8.04 27.46 -28.41
N PRO A 4 7.86 27.06 -27.14
CA PRO A 4 8.77 27.47 -26.08
C PRO A 4 10.18 27.01 -26.42
N THR A 5 11.08 27.97 -26.61
CA THR A 5 12.44 27.73 -27.11
C THR A 5 13.37 27.24 -26.00
N HIS A 6 13.08 27.59 -24.74
CA HIS A 6 13.89 27.20 -23.59
C HIS A 6 13.00 26.66 -22.47
N ILE A 7 13.23 25.39 -22.10
CA ILE A 7 12.55 24.72 -20.99
C ILE A 7 13.59 24.49 -19.92
N ASP A 8 13.50 25.21 -18.80
CA ASP A 8 14.43 25.05 -17.67
C ASP A 8 14.14 23.74 -16.91
N PRO A 9 15.04 22.74 -16.97
CA PRO A 9 14.85 21.47 -16.27
C PRO A 9 14.85 21.62 -14.75
N ALA A 10 15.59 22.59 -14.19
CA ALA A 10 15.66 22.79 -12.74
C ALA A 10 14.32 23.27 -12.19
N ARG A 11 13.67 24.22 -12.88
CA ARG A 11 12.32 24.69 -12.55
C ARG A 11 11.30 23.55 -12.61
N ILE A 12 11.34 22.71 -13.64
CA ILE A 12 10.43 21.56 -13.78
C ILE A 12 10.64 20.56 -12.64
N SER A 13 11.88 20.22 -12.34
CA SER A 13 12.21 19.32 -11.24
C SER A 13 11.68 19.85 -9.91
N LYS A 14 11.84 21.15 -9.66
CA LYS A 14 11.31 21.80 -8.46
C LYS A 14 9.79 21.71 -8.38
N LEU A 15 9.07 22.02 -9.47
CA LEU A 15 7.60 21.92 -9.52
C LEU A 15 7.12 20.47 -9.30
N ALA A 16 7.72 19.52 -10.01
CA ALA A 16 7.40 18.10 -9.85
C ALA A 16 7.71 17.59 -8.44
N SER A 17 8.71 18.17 -7.77
CA SER A 17 9.03 17.84 -6.38
C SER A 17 7.90 18.18 -5.41
N TYR A 18 7.07 19.18 -5.70
CA TYR A 18 5.93 19.54 -4.87
C TYR A 18 4.72 18.61 -5.06
N GLY A 19 4.78 17.69 -6.03
CA GLY A 19 3.70 16.75 -6.32
C GLY A 19 2.70 17.21 -7.37
N LEU A 20 3.00 18.30 -8.09
CA LEU A 20 2.18 18.73 -9.22
C LEU A 20 2.16 17.66 -10.32
N THR A 21 1.00 17.54 -10.94
CA THR A 21 0.75 16.72 -12.12
C THR A 21 1.45 17.32 -13.34
N ASN A 22 1.61 16.52 -14.41
CA ASN A 22 2.17 17.04 -15.66
C ASN A 22 1.28 18.15 -16.26
N ALA A 23 -0.05 18.06 -16.11
CA ALA A 23 -0.98 19.05 -16.62
C ALA A 23 -0.77 20.40 -15.92
N GLU A 24 -0.76 20.42 -14.59
CA GLU A 24 -0.52 21.66 -13.81
C GLU A 24 0.85 22.29 -14.14
N ILE A 25 1.88 21.46 -14.29
CA ILE A 25 3.22 21.95 -14.69
C ILE A 25 3.20 22.52 -16.11
N ALA A 26 2.50 21.85 -17.03
CA ALA A 26 2.41 22.26 -18.43
C ALA A 26 1.65 23.60 -18.56
N ASP A 27 0.51 23.72 -17.88
CA ASP A 27 -0.30 24.94 -17.80
C ASP A 27 0.49 26.08 -17.17
N PHE A 28 1.19 25.83 -16.07
CA PHE A 28 2.04 26.83 -15.41
C PHE A 28 3.17 27.34 -16.32
N LEU A 29 3.71 26.49 -17.19
CA LEU A 29 4.77 26.85 -18.12
C LEU A 29 4.25 27.37 -19.47
N GLY A 30 2.94 27.35 -19.70
CA GLY A 30 2.33 27.72 -20.98
C GLY A 30 2.73 26.79 -22.13
N ILE A 31 2.95 25.50 -21.85
CA ILE A 31 3.37 24.49 -22.83
C ILE A 31 2.38 23.33 -22.88
N SER A 32 2.36 22.56 -23.97
CA SER A 32 1.54 21.34 -23.98
C SER A 32 2.16 20.24 -23.12
N GLU A 33 1.32 19.41 -22.49
CA GLU A 33 1.78 18.28 -21.68
C GLU A 33 2.66 17.30 -22.49
N ALA A 34 2.32 17.10 -23.77
CA ALA A 34 3.12 16.29 -24.69
C ALA A 34 4.55 16.86 -24.87
N THR A 35 4.69 18.19 -24.93
CA THR A 35 5.99 18.86 -25.02
C THR A 35 6.77 18.70 -23.72
N LEU A 36 6.11 18.85 -22.58
CA LEU A 36 6.70 18.63 -21.25
C LEU A 36 7.26 17.21 -21.12
N LYS A 37 6.43 16.19 -21.39
CA LYS A 37 6.81 14.77 -21.32
C LYS A 37 7.99 14.45 -22.24
N ARG A 38 7.97 14.91 -23.49
CA ARG A 38 9.02 14.63 -24.47
C ARG A 38 10.36 15.28 -24.12
N ARG A 39 10.34 16.52 -23.61
CA ARG A 39 11.57 17.32 -23.43
C ARG A 39 12.14 17.31 -22.01
N ALA A 40 11.33 16.99 -21.00
CA ALA A 40 11.71 17.16 -19.59
C ALA A 40 11.46 15.92 -18.72
N GLN A 41 11.40 14.72 -19.31
CA GLN A 41 11.14 13.48 -18.58
C GLN A 41 12.15 13.22 -17.45
N ALA A 42 13.43 13.52 -17.68
CA ALA A 42 14.47 13.38 -16.66
C ALA A 42 14.20 14.29 -15.45
N ALA A 43 13.97 15.59 -15.68
CA ALA A 43 13.65 16.56 -14.63
C ALA A 43 12.39 16.18 -13.84
N LEU A 44 11.35 15.76 -14.56
CA LEU A 44 10.12 15.23 -14.00
C LEU A 44 10.36 14.03 -13.07
N SER A 45 11.18 13.08 -13.51
CA SER A 45 11.55 11.90 -12.72
C SER A 45 12.35 12.27 -11.47
N THR A 46 13.33 13.18 -11.61
CA THR A 46 14.13 13.70 -10.49
C THR A 46 13.25 14.35 -9.45
N GLY A 47 12.38 15.29 -9.83
CA GLY A 47 11.46 15.96 -8.91
C GLY A 47 10.55 14.97 -8.18
N ARG A 48 9.94 14.03 -8.91
CA ARG A 48 9.09 12.98 -8.31
C ARG A 48 9.85 12.10 -7.32
N SER A 49 11.11 11.79 -7.61
CA SER A 49 11.96 11.01 -6.71
C SER A 49 12.27 11.81 -5.44
N GLN A 50 12.52 13.12 -5.55
CA GLN A 50 12.71 14.00 -4.39
C GLN A 50 11.46 14.11 -3.52
N LEU A 51 10.25 14.15 -4.11
CA LEU A 51 9.01 14.08 -3.36
C LEU A 51 8.94 12.79 -2.54
N LYS A 52 9.10 11.65 -3.20
CA LYS A 52 9.04 10.32 -2.57
C LYS A 52 10.06 10.18 -1.45
N LEU A 53 11.29 10.68 -1.65
CA LEU A 53 12.35 10.68 -0.65
C LEU A 53 11.94 11.46 0.60
N ARG A 54 11.45 12.69 0.44
CA ARG A 54 11.03 13.54 1.56
C ARG A 54 9.85 12.96 2.31
N LEU A 55 8.84 12.47 1.58
CA LEU A 55 7.67 11.83 2.17
C LEU A 55 8.08 10.61 2.99
N ARG A 56 8.92 9.73 2.43
CA ARG A 56 9.43 8.54 3.12
C ARG A 56 10.22 8.89 4.37
N LYS A 57 11.11 9.89 4.29
CA LYS A 57 11.85 10.37 5.47
C LYS A 57 10.90 10.85 6.56
N LYS A 58 9.84 11.57 6.21
CA LYS A 58 8.83 12.04 7.17
C LYS A 58 8.02 10.89 7.77
N GLN A 59 7.57 9.94 6.94
CA GLN A 59 6.85 8.75 7.38
C GLN A 59 7.67 7.96 8.42
N ILE A 60 8.94 7.67 8.11
CA ILE A 60 9.85 6.98 9.03
C ILE A 60 10.01 7.79 10.33
N ALA A 61 10.27 9.10 10.24
CA ALA A 61 10.45 9.93 11.43
C ALA A 61 9.20 9.94 12.33
N VAL A 62 8.01 10.02 11.75
CA VAL A 62 6.74 10.00 12.51
C VAL A 62 6.48 8.63 13.12
N ALA A 63 6.79 7.54 12.41
CA ALA A 63 6.70 6.18 12.94
C ALA A 63 7.58 6.02 14.18
N LEU A 64 8.85 6.42 14.08
CA LEU A 64 9.83 6.33 15.18
C LEU A 64 9.51 7.26 16.35
N LYS A 65 8.72 8.32 16.14
CA LYS A 65 8.19 9.17 17.22
C LYS A 65 7.01 8.52 17.98
N GLY A 66 6.61 7.30 17.63
CA GLY A 66 5.56 6.54 18.32
C GLY A 66 4.22 6.51 17.59
N ASN A 67 4.16 6.88 16.31
CA ASN A 67 2.93 6.68 15.53
C ASN A 67 2.79 5.19 15.15
N VAL A 68 1.98 4.47 15.92
CA VAL A 68 1.74 3.03 15.78
C VAL A 68 1.19 2.68 14.39
N SER A 69 0.23 3.44 13.87
CA SER A 69 -0.36 3.19 12.55
C SER A 69 0.68 3.27 11.42
N MET A 70 1.60 4.23 11.51
CA MET A 70 2.69 4.36 10.54
C MET A 70 3.74 3.24 10.71
N LEU A 71 4.02 2.80 11.93
CA LEU A 71 4.88 1.64 12.18
C LEU A 71 4.30 0.37 11.53
N ILE A 72 3.01 0.10 11.75
CA ILE A 72 2.30 -1.04 11.13
C ILE A 72 2.33 -0.91 9.60
N TRP A 73 2.01 0.28 9.07
CA TRP A 73 1.99 0.50 7.63
C TRP A 73 3.38 0.29 6.99
N LEU A 74 4.44 0.85 7.59
CA LEU A 74 5.80 0.64 7.11
C LEU A 74 6.26 -0.82 7.26
N GLY A 75 5.84 -1.51 8.33
CA GLY A 75 6.08 -2.95 8.51
C GLY A 75 5.49 -3.78 7.38
N LYS A 76 4.24 -3.48 6.98
CA LYS A 76 3.60 -4.12 5.82
C LYS A 76 4.33 -3.80 4.51
N VAL A 77 4.63 -2.53 4.25
CA VAL A 77 5.18 -2.07 2.96
C VAL A 77 6.66 -2.43 2.76
N TYR A 78 7.50 -2.30 3.80
CA TYR A 78 8.95 -2.50 3.69
C TYR A 78 9.42 -3.86 4.18
N LEU A 79 8.71 -4.47 5.14
CA LEU A 79 9.12 -5.75 5.73
C LEU A 79 8.26 -6.92 5.26
N GLY A 80 7.25 -6.66 4.42
CA GLY A 80 6.37 -7.70 3.89
C GLY A 80 5.49 -8.36 4.95
N GLN A 81 5.29 -7.71 6.10
CA GLN A 81 4.42 -8.23 7.16
C GLN A 81 2.99 -8.35 6.63
N ARG A 82 2.35 -9.49 6.93
CA ARG A 82 0.96 -9.78 6.58
C ARG A 82 0.21 -10.12 7.84
N GLU A 83 -1.08 -9.81 7.84
CA GLU A 83 -1.99 -10.29 8.89
C GLU A 83 -2.32 -11.75 8.58
N SER A 84 -2.09 -12.64 9.53
CA SER A 84 -2.59 -14.01 9.48
C SER A 84 -4.06 -13.98 9.86
N ALA A 85 -4.94 -14.44 8.97
CA ALA A 85 -6.32 -14.72 9.34
C ALA A 85 -6.35 -16.06 10.11
N GLU A 86 -6.13 -16.01 11.42
CA GLU A 86 -6.45 -17.14 12.29
C GLU A 86 -7.98 -17.24 12.38
N GLY A 87 -8.59 -18.05 11.50
CA GLY A 87 -10.05 -18.17 11.42
C GLY A 87 -10.64 -18.89 10.21
N GLN A 88 -9.84 -19.39 9.26
CA GLN A 88 -10.32 -20.43 8.36
C GLN A 88 -10.12 -21.78 9.07
N ALA A 89 -10.97 -22.07 10.07
CA ALA A 89 -11.14 -23.44 10.52
C ALA A 89 -11.67 -24.22 9.31
N ASP A 90 -10.85 -25.11 8.77
CA ASP A 90 -11.26 -26.08 7.76
C ASP A 90 -12.43 -26.88 8.36
N ASP A 91 -13.65 -26.67 7.84
CA ASP A 91 -14.92 -27.23 8.32
C ASP A 91 -15.04 -28.74 7.98
N HIS A 92 -13.95 -29.49 8.13
CA HIS A 92 -13.80 -30.86 7.64
C HIS A 92 -13.39 -31.85 8.73
N LEU A 93 -13.34 -31.45 10.01
CA LEU A 93 -13.16 -32.41 11.08
C LEU A 93 -14.51 -33.03 11.46
N PRO A 94 -14.75 -34.33 11.22
CA PRO A 94 -15.97 -34.97 11.67
C PRO A 94 -16.02 -34.93 13.20
N ARG A 95 -17.05 -34.28 13.74
CA ARG A 95 -17.34 -34.28 15.18
C ARG A 95 -17.75 -35.70 15.56
N ILE A 96 -16.86 -36.45 16.21
CA ILE A 96 -17.20 -37.75 16.79
C ILE A 96 -18.23 -37.49 17.89
N VAL A 97 -19.49 -37.81 17.63
CA VAL A 97 -20.53 -37.89 18.66
C VAL A 97 -20.40 -39.26 19.31
N GLU A 98 -19.91 -39.28 20.54
CA GLU A 98 -19.87 -40.48 21.37
C GLU A 98 -21.33 -40.85 21.71
N ALA A 99 -21.89 -41.82 21.00
CA ALA A 99 -23.17 -42.38 21.38
C ALA A 99 -22.96 -43.18 22.67
N VAL A 100 -23.38 -42.61 23.80
CA VAL A 100 -23.52 -43.35 25.06
C VAL A 100 -24.60 -44.40 24.85
N VAL A 101 -24.18 -45.64 24.58
CA VAL A 101 -25.09 -46.79 24.52
C VAL A 101 -25.41 -47.16 25.97
N GLU A 102 -26.62 -46.81 26.42
CA GLU A 102 -27.10 -47.29 27.71
C GLU A 102 -27.27 -48.83 27.67
N PRO A 103 -26.71 -49.57 28.64
CA PRO A 103 -26.81 -51.02 28.65
C PRO A 103 -28.25 -51.47 28.92
N THR A 104 -28.83 -52.18 27.95
CA THR A 104 -30.15 -52.80 28.02
C THR A 104 -30.26 -53.67 29.28
N GLN A 105 -31.19 -53.34 30.19
CA GLN A 105 -31.46 -54.12 31.39
C GLN A 105 -31.98 -55.52 31.01
N GLN A 106 -31.09 -56.51 30.95
CA GLN A 106 -31.48 -57.91 31.00
C GLN A 106 -31.92 -58.25 32.44
N ARG A 107 -33.20 -58.09 32.76
CA ARG A 107 -33.81 -58.87 33.83
C ARG A 107 -34.16 -60.25 33.30
N ARG A 108 -33.29 -61.21 33.58
CA ARG A 108 -33.69 -62.60 33.77
C ARG A 108 -34.70 -62.65 34.93
N GLN A 109 -35.76 -63.44 34.75
CA GLN A 109 -36.18 -64.58 35.61
C GLN A 109 -37.70 -64.76 35.45
N GLN A 110 -38.13 -65.86 34.84
CA GLN A 110 -38.58 -67.11 35.47
C GLN A 110 -40.11 -67.16 35.58
N ALA A 111 -40.71 -68.04 34.78
CA ALA A 111 -41.70 -69.04 35.19
C ALA A 111 -41.75 -70.12 34.09
#